data_AF-A0A946I7U2-F1
#
_entry.id   AF-A0A946I7U2-F1
#
_cell.length_a   1.000
_cell.length_b   1.000
_cell.length_c   1.000
_cell.angle_alpha   90.00
_cell.angle_beta   90.00
_cell.angle_gamma   90.00
#
_symmetry.space_group_name_H-M   'P 1'
#
loop_
_entity.id
_entity.type
_entity.pdbx_description
1 polymer ?
#
loop_
_entity_poly.entity_id
_entity_poly.type
_entity_poly.pdbx_seq_one_letter_code
_entity_poly.pdbx_strand_id
1 'polypeptide(L)'
;MAESKTLQEHQEAILTLRSKSLRLSYVLENFTEIRKRHTNQMTGAITTRGKPWPAYTKFLTGINHEELAIELCSENWAGKKCASQMMLMAGRALGWMRKTDYDFDDQWGLGRLLMSAFTYAGIYYLGKIDDYGKAPYYVLEVSQPLPEKQSKPNRTDFKPFPKWRSIIDQFGNTLVRASYPCPPKYRFTPELTGNPTWLKAVHNLESVAFRINKEVLEWASDPKVNNKLVPPKIDAKTKKGFEELKPHKAKIKKLKREKYDKTNKKNPRHRFTKKEEESWLSYWEKYLPLKATYNRITTRRAQFERDLQTAQYLAEDGRPFYHRVSVDYRGRVYLPTFSYQGSDFCRAVIEFADSGLMTKDAIGQVARHAVNIEDKEKL
;
A
#
# COMPACT_ATOMS: atom_id res chain seq x y z
N MET A 1 40.54 22.68 20.66
CA MET A 1 39.22 22.06 20.42
C MET A 1 38.55 22.90 19.36
N ALA A 2 38.23 22.35 18.19
CA ALA A 2 37.53 23.10 17.14
C ALA A 2 36.13 23.48 17.64
N GLU A 3 35.71 24.72 17.41
CA GLU A 3 34.38 25.20 17.76
C GLU A 3 33.30 24.37 17.02
N SER A 4 32.28 23.93 17.74
CA SER A 4 31.20 23.09 17.20
C SER A 4 30.28 23.93 16.33
N LYS A 5 30.13 23.53 15.06
CA LYS A 5 29.37 24.28 14.06
C LYS A 5 27.87 24.29 14.34
N THR A 6 27.20 25.35 13.90
CA THR A 6 25.74 25.44 13.86
C THR A 6 25.16 24.62 12.70
N LEU A 7 23.86 24.33 12.71
CA LEU A 7 23.22 23.63 11.58
C LEU A 7 23.33 24.44 10.29
N GLN A 8 23.18 25.76 10.40
CA GLN A 8 23.26 26.68 9.28
C GLN A 8 24.67 26.69 8.68
N GLU A 9 25.72 26.73 9.51
CA GLU A 9 27.11 26.64 9.04
C GLU A 9 27.40 25.32 8.31
N HIS A 10 26.84 24.20 8.77
CA HIS A 10 26.96 22.93 8.04
C HIS A 10 26.22 22.98 6.70
N GLN A 11 25.04 23.59 6.64
CA GLN A 11 24.28 23.75 5.40
C GLN A 11 25.01 24.65 4.40
N GLU A 12 25.55 25.78 4.86
CA GLU A 12 26.37 26.70 4.05
C GLU A 12 27.63 25.98 3.53
N ALA A 13 28.32 25.22 4.38
CA ALA A 13 29.46 24.41 3.97
C ALA A 13 29.08 23.39 2.88
N ILE A 14 27.95 22.68 3.02
CA ILE A 14 27.46 21.73 2.01
C ILE A 14 27.13 22.43 0.69
N LEU A 15 26.55 23.64 0.73
CA LEU A 15 26.19 24.42 -0.46
C LEU A 15 27.40 24.90 -1.25
N THR A 16 28.54 25.13 -0.59
CA THR A 16 29.79 25.51 -1.27
C THR A 16 30.47 24.34 -2.01
N LEU A 17 30.12 23.10 -1.70
CA LEU A 17 30.69 21.89 -2.31
C LEU A 17 29.98 21.54 -3.63
N ARG A 18 30.74 21.52 -4.73
CA ARG A 18 30.18 21.34 -6.09
C ARG A 18 29.71 19.91 -6.38
N SER A 19 30.48 18.88 -6.00
CA SER A 19 30.15 17.49 -6.35
C SER A 19 29.25 16.80 -5.32
N LYS A 20 28.50 15.77 -5.77
CA LYS A 20 27.66 14.93 -4.90
C LYS A 20 28.51 14.15 -3.89
N SER A 21 29.63 13.59 -4.32
CA SER A 21 30.54 12.83 -3.45
C SER A 21 31.18 13.69 -2.38
N LEU A 22 31.61 14.93 -2.68
CA LEU A 22 32.17 15.85 -1.68
C LEU A 22 31.12 16.25 -0.63
N ARG A 23 29.89 16.54 -1.07
CA ARG A 23 28.77 16.82 -0.16
C ARG A 23 28.48 15.62 0.76
N LEU A 24 28.47 14.41 0.21
CA LEU A 24 28.24 13.20 0.99
C LEU A 24 29.41 12.92 1.96
N SER A 25 30.67 13.07 1.53
CA SER A 25 31.85 12.89 2.39
C SER A 25 31.80 13.82 3.59
N TYR A 26 31.59 15.11 3.33
CA TYR A 26 31.44 16.12 4.38
C TYR A 26 30.37 15.73 5.40
N VAL A 27 29.21 15.24 4.93
CA VAL A 27 28.14 14.79 5.81
C VAL A 27 28.50 13.53 6.58
N LEU A 28 29.23 12.57 6.00
CA LEU A 28 29.67 11.37 6.70
C LEU A 28 30.67 11.70 7.80
N GLU A 29 31.63 12.59 7.54
CA GLU A 29 32.60 13.08 8.53
C GLU A 29 31.90 13.78 9.69
N ASN A 30 30.89 14.59 9.39
CA ASN A 30 30.17 15.42 10.36
C ASN A 30 28.81 14.83 10.79
N PHE A 31 28.55 13.55 10.49
CA PHE A 31 27.20 12.97 10.55
C PHE A 31 26.55 13.08 11.93
N THR A 32 27.32 12.77 12.96
CA THR A 32 26.83 12.76 14.35
C THR A 32 26.45 14.17 14.80
N GLU A 33 27.21 15.18 14.39
CA GLU A 33 26.96 16.59 14.72
C GLU A 33 25.75 17.12 13.95
N ILE A 34 25.72 16.93 12.62
CA ILE A 34 24.61 17.36 11.75
C ILE A 34 23.28 16.77 12.23
N ARG A 35 23.24 15.44 12.47
CA ARG A 35 22.04 14.76 12.97
C ARG A 35 21.57 15.33 14.32
N LYS A 36 22.52 15.60 15.23
CA LYS A 36 22.21 16.18 16.55
C LYS A 36 21.59 17.56 16.38
N ARG A 37 22.20 18.44 15.58
CA ARG A 37 21.72 19.80 15.33
C ARG A 37 20.33 19.79 14.68
N HIS A 38 20.11 18.93 13.71
CA HIS A 38 18.81 18.74 13.07
C HIS A 38 17.74 18.23 14.05
N THR A 39 18.09 17.32 14.96
CA THR A 39 17.17 16.83 16.00
C THR A 39 16.79 17.94 16.98
N ASN A 40 17.76 18.74 17.42
CA ASN A 40 17.54 19.87 18.32
C ASN A 40 16.61 20.91 17.68
N GLN A 41 16.79 21.23 16.39
CA GLN A 41 15.91 22.14 15.66
C GLN A 41 14.47 21.61 15.58
N MET A 42 14.27 20.32 15.29
CA MET A 42 12.92 19.73 15.18
C MET A 42 12.18 19.59 16.51
N THR A 43 12.91 19.43 17.62
CA THR A 43 12.32 19.10 18.94
C THR A 43 12.37 20.24 19.94
N GLY A 44 13.05 21.35 19.62
CA GLY A 44 13.32 22.45 20.56
C GLY A 44 14.30 22.07 21.68
N ALA A 45 14.98 20.92 21.58
CA ALA A 45 15.86 20.42 22.62
C ALA A 45 17.26 21.10 22.58
N ILE A 46 17.83 21.42 23.75
CA ILE A 46 19.16 22.03 23.89
C ILE A 46 20.14 20.97 24.43
N THR A 47 20.28 19.84 23.73
CA THR A 47 21.17 18.77 24.19
C THR A 47 22.60 18.99 23.69
N THR A 48 23.58 18.93 24.60
CA THR A 48 25.02 19.06 24.29
C THR A 48 25.70 17.71 24.05
N ARG A 49 25.13 16.59 24.52
CA ARG A 49 25.66 15.21 24.33
C ARG A 49 24.72 14.36 23.48
N GLY A 50 25.19 13.91 22.31
CA GLY A 50 24.49 12.96 21.45
C GLY A 50 25.29 11.68 21.31
N LYS A 51 24.68 10.51 21.54
CA LYS A 51 25.36 9.23 21.28
C LYS A 51 25.54 9.05 19.76
N PRO A 52 26.72 8.64 19.29
CA PRO A 52 26.93 8.30 17.89
C PRO A 52 25.98 7.17 17.46
N TRP A 53 25.63 7.13 16.18
CA TRP A 53 24.78 6.08 15.64
C TRP A 53 25.52 4.74 15.72
N PRO A 54 24.94 3.64 16.23
CA PRO A 54 25.67 2.38 16.44
C PRO A 54 26.42 1.88 15.21
N ALA A 55 25.77 1.91 14.03
CA ALA A 55 26.40 1.53 12.78
C ALA A 55 27.54 2.47 12.34
N TYR A 56 27.52 3.74 12.74
CA TYR A 56 28.63 4.67 12.50
C TYR A 56 29.88 4.23 13.26
N THR A 57 29.71 3.97 14.56
CA THR A 57 30.81 3.54 15.43
C THR A 57 31.35 2.18 14.99
N LYS A 58 30.47 1.26 14.58
CA LYS A 58 30.87 -0.09 14.18
C LYS A 58 31.57 -0.14 12.82
N PHE A 59 31.11 0.63 11.83
CA PHE A 59 31.58 0.47 10.44
C PHE A 59 32.30 1.69 9.85
N LEU A 60 31.94 2.90 10.27
CA LEU A 60 32.38 4.14 9.60
C LEU A 60 33.44 4.92 10.38
N THR A 61 33.93 4.38 11.51
CA THR A 61 35.00 5.03 12.29
C THR A 61 36.36 4.67 11.69
N GLY A 62 37.16 5.69 11.37
CA GLY A 62 38.52 5.51 10.85
C GLY A 62 38.61 5.03 9.40
N ILE A 63 37.50 5.08 8.65
CA ILE A 63 37.51 4.78 7.20
C ILE A 63 37.71 6.05 6.38
N ASN A 64 38.12 5.90 5.12
CA ASN A 64 38.14 6.99 4.15
C ASN A 64 36.70 7.31 3.69
N HIS A 65 36.10 8.38 4.22
CA HIS A 65 34.74 8.80 3.87
C HIS A 65 34.62 9.32 2.43
N GLU A 66 35.70 9.86 1.86
CA GLU A 66 35.70 10.38 0.50
C GLU A 66 35.58 9.25 -0.53
N GLU A 67 36.40 8.21 -0.41
CA GLU A 67 36.33 7.04 -1.29
C GLU A 67 34.99 6.32 -1.18
N LEU A 68 34.48 6.16 0.05
CA LEU A 68 33.16 5.58 0.25
C LEU A 68 32.06 6.45 -0.39
N ALA A 69 32.17 7.78 -0.29
CA ALA A 69 31.20 8.68 -0.88
C ALA A 69 31.24 8.63 -2.42
N ILE A 70 32.43 8.49 -3.03
CA ILE A 70 32.61 8.27 -4.47
C ILE A 70 31.94 6.96 -4.89
N GLU A 71 32.23 5.87 -4.19
CA GLU A 71 31.67 4.55 -4.48
C GLU A 71 30.14 4.55 -4.41
N LEU A 72 29.57 5.15 -3.36
CA LEU A 72 28.13 5.25 -3.18
C LEU A 72 27.47 6.20 -4.19
N CYS A 73 28.15 7.29 -4.61
CA CYS A 73 27.62 8.22 -5.60
C CYS A 73 27.77 7.73 -7.05
N SER A 74 28.46 6.61 -7.30
CA SER A 74 28.55 5.99 -8.63
C SER A 74 27.21 5.40 -9.12
N GLU A 75 26.30 5.12 -8.19
CA GLU A 75 24.98 4.54 -8.46
C GLU A 75 23.88 5.60 -8.31
N ASN A 76 22.81 5.49 -9.11
CA ASN A 76 21.60 6.28 -8.91
C ASN A 76 20.55 5.53 -8.08
N TRP A 77 20.29 6.06 -6.89
CA TRP A 77 19.35 5.48 -5.93
C TRP A 77 17.91 6.02 -6.06
N ALA A 78 17.67 7.03 -6.90
CA ALA A 78 16.36 7.66 -7.07
C ALA A 78 15.32 6.75 -7.76
N GLY A 79 14.04 7.10 -7.62
CA GLY A 79 12.90 6.45 -8.29
C GLY A 79 12.47 5.11 -7.67
N LYS A 80 13.15 4.65 -6.62
CA LYS A 80 12.94 3.33 -5.99
C LYS A 80 12.53 3.48 -4.52
N LYS A 81 11.99 2.40 -3.95
CA LYS A 81 11.54 2.36 -2.54
C LYS A 81 12.73 2.55 -1.58
N CYS A 82 12.60 3.49 -0.65
CA CYS A 82 13.63 3.83 0.35
C CYS A 82 14.13 2.61 1.12
N ALA A 83 13.24 1.75 1.63
CA ALA A 83 13.63 0.54 2.37
C ALA A 83 14.53 -0.41 1.55
N SER A 84 14.26 -0.56 0.27
CA SER A 84 15.07 -1.39 -0.62
C SER A 84 16.43 -0.74 -0.92
N GLN A 85 16.44 0.57 -1.20
CA GLN A 85 17.68 1.29 -1.50
C GLN A 85 18.62 1.34 -0.30
N MET A 86 18.10 1.52 0.93
CA MET A 86 18.90 1.46 2.16
C MET A 86 19.68 0.15 2.28
N MET A 87 19.04 -0.99 2.00
CA MET A 87 19.70 -2.30 2.09
C MET A 87 20.79 -2.48 1.03
N LEU A 88 20.54 -1.99 -0.20
CA LEU A 88 21.52 -2.03 -1.28
C LEU A 88 22.71 -1.11 -1.02
N MET A 89 22.48 0.12 -0.54
CA MET A 89 23.54 1.05 -0.12
C MET A 89 24.42 0.42 0.96
N ALA A 90 23.80 -0.17 2.00
CA ALA A 90 24.53 -0.83 3.07
C ALA A 90 25.34 -2.02 2.55
N GLY A 91 24.75 -2.86 1.70
CA GLY A 91 25.45 -3.99 1.09
C GLY A 91 26.65 -3.55 0.25
N ARG A 92 26.49 -2.47 -0.53
CA ARG A 92 27.58 -1.88 -1.32
C ARG A 92 28.71 -1.33 -0.45
N ALA A 93 28.37 -0.57 0.60
CA ALA A 93 29.34 -0.04 1.54
C ALA A 93 30.10 -1.15 2.27
N LEU A 94 29.40 -2.19 2.77
CA LEU A 94 30.03 -3.34 3.44
C LEU A 94 30.92 -4.14 2.50
N GLY A 95 30.50 -4.32 1.24
CA GLY A 95 31.31 -4.96 0.20
C GLY A 95 32.59 -4.18 -0.10
N TRP A 96 32.49 -2.86 -0.25
CA TRP A 96 33.65 -1.98 -0.45
C TRP A 96 34.62 -2.04 0.74
N MET A 97 34.11 -2.00 1.98
CA MET A 97 34.90 -2.17 3.20
C MET A 97 35.37 -3.61 3.46
N ARG A 98 34.98 -4.58 2.61
CA ARG A 98 35.24 -6.02 2.76
C ARG A 98 34.83 -6.58 4.13
N LYS A 99 33.72 -6.09 4.69
CA LYS A 99 33.18 -6.54 5.98
C LYS A 99 32.29 -7.76 5.77
N THR A 100 32.57 -8.83 6.50
CA THR A 100 31.81 -10.08 6.46
C THR A 100 31.10 -10.40 7.78
N ASP A 101 31.54 -9.81 8.88
CA ASP A 101 30.96 -9.97 10.22
C ASP A 101 29.90 -8.89 10.50
N TYR A 102 28.68 -9.12 10.02
CA TYR A 102 27.52 -8.28 10.28
C TYR A 102 26.21 -9.08 10.19
N ASP A 103 25.19 -8.62 10.91
CA ASP A 103 23.83 -9.19 10.83
C ASP A 103 22.84 -8.28 10.09
N PHE A 104 21.57 -8.68 10.04
CA PHE A 104 20.52 -7.90 9.39
C PHE A 104 20.30 -6.53 10.05
N ASP A 105 20.37 -6.45 11.39
CA ASP A 105 20.13 -5.22 12.14
C ASP A 105 21.28 -4.22 11.92
N ASP A 106 22.51 -4.72 11.79
CA ASP A 106 23.68 -3.96 11.38
C ASP A 106 23.51 -3.37 9.97
N GLN A 107 23.15 -4.21 8.99
CA GLN A 107 22.96 -3.78 7.61
C GLN A 107 21.82 -2.76 7.50
N TRP A 108 20.71 -3.00 8.20
CA TRP A 108 19.59 -2.07 8.29
C TRP A 108 20.00 -0.76 8.95
N GLY A 109 20.76 -0.83 10.05
CA GLY A 109 21.28 0.31 10.79
C GLY A 109 22.21 1.19 9.96
N LEU A 110 23.10 0.57 9.17
CA LEU A 110 23.99 1.25 8.23
C LEU A 110 23.22 1.87 7.06
N GLY A 111 22.26 1.13 6.48
CA GLY A 111 21.45 1.63 5.37
C GLY A 111 20.64 2.88 5.74
N ARG A 112 20.07 2.90 6.94
CA ARG A 112 19.39 4.09 7.48
C ARG A 112 20.32 5.28 7.67
N LEU A 113 21.55 5.03 8.14
CA LEU A 113 22.55 6.06 8.31
C LEU A 113 22.93 6.68 6.96
N LEU A 114 23.30 5.84 5.99
CA LEU A 114 23.72 6.28 4.66
C LEU A 114 22.60 7.06 3.96
N MET A 115 21.36 6.57 4.01
CA MET A 115 20.22 7.30 3.46
C MET A 115 20.01 8.65 4.15
N SER A 116 20.17 8.71 5.48
CA SER A 116 20.09 9.99 6.20
C SER A 116 21.21 10.94 5.75
N ALA A 117 22.43 10.42 5.54
CA ALA A 117 23.57 11.21 5.06
C ALA A 117 23.31 11.78 3.66
N PHE A 118 22.78 10.98 2.74
CA PHE A 118 22.34 11.46 1.42
C PHE A 118 21.27 12.55 1.51
N THR A 119 20.33 12.45 2.46
CA THR A 119 19.31 13.49 2.65
C THR A 119 19.87 14.77 3.25
N TYR A 120 20.79 14.69 4.22
CA TYR A 120 21.45 15.87 4.78
C TYR A 120 22.39 16.54 3.78
N ALA A 121 22.98 15.77 2.86
CA ALA A 121 23.81 16.28 1.77
C ALA A 121 23.00 17.00 0.67
N GLY A 122 21.66 16.99 0.75
CA GLY A 122 20.78 17.59 -0.26
C GLY A 122 20.85 16.89 -1.62
N ILE A 123 21.24 15.61 -1.65
CA ILE A 123 21.32 14.82 -2.89
C ILE A 123 19.98 14.14 -3.17
N TYR A 124 19.37 13.58 -2.13
CA TYR A 124 18.05 12.95 -2.19
C TYR A 124 17.09 13.53 -1.15
N TYR A 125 15.79 13.42 -1.40
CA TYR A 125 14.74 13.59 -0.41
C TYR A 125 13.82 12.36 -0.40
N LEU A 126 13.07 12.19 0.69
CA LEU A 126 12.13 11.08 0.84
C LEU A 126 10.70 11.57 0.63
N GLY A 127 10.06 11.11 -0.45
CA GLY A 127 8.67 11.43 -0.75
C GLY A 127 7.75 10.23 -0.55
N LYS A 128 6.47 10.49 -0.29
CA LYS A 128 5.40 9.50 -0.35
C LYS A 128 4.51 9.81 -1.53
N ILE A 129 4.02 8.76 -2.18
CA ILE A 129 3.05 8.86 -3.29
C ILE A 129 1.63 9.13 -2.75
N ASP A 130 1.35 8.85 -1.47
CA ASP A 130 0.10 9.21 -0.81
C ASP A 130 0.30 9.47 0.70
N ASP A 131 -0.62 10.24 1.29
CA ASP A 131 -0.62 10.60 2.72
C ASP A 131 -1.25 9.52 3.62
N TYR A 132 -1.69 8.39 3.05
CA TYR A 132 -2.20 7.31 3.86
C TYR A 132 -1.04 6.70 4.65
N GLY A 133 -1.24 6.52 5.97
CA GLY A 133 -0.17 6.17 6.92
C GLY A 133 0.61 4.87 6.66
N LYS A 134 0.32 4.13 5.59
CA LYS A 134 1.03 2.92 5.15
C LYS A 134 1.76 3.05 3.81
N ALA A 135 1.74 4.21 3.14
CA ALA A 135 2.50 4.39 1.91
C ALA A 135 4.02 4.25 2.15
N PRO A 136 4.73 3.51 1.28
CA PRO A 136 6.17 3.43 1.35
C PRO A 136 6.81 4.77 0.94
N TYR A 137 7.94 5.10 1.56
CA TYR A 137 8.79 6.20 1.11
C TYR A 137 9.58 5.80 -0.14
N TYR A 138 9.73 6.73 -1.07
CA TYR A 138 10.59 6.65 -2.25
C TYR A 138 11.78 7.59 -2.11
N VAL A 139 12.93 7.21 -2.66
CA VAL A 139 14.12 8.06 -2.77
C VAL A 139 13.98 8.89 -4.04
N LEU A 140 14.12 10.20 -3.92
CA LEU A 140 13.91 11.14 -5.03
C LEU A 140 15.12 12.06 -5.10
N GLU A 141 15.68 12.25 -6.30
CA GLU A 141 16.67 13.29 -6.52
C GLU A 141 15.98 14.65 -6.45
N VAL A 142 16.64 15.68 -5.90
CA VAL A 142 16.03 17.00 -5.63
C VAL A 142 15.37 17.64 -6.86
N SER A 143 15.83 17.31 -8.07
CA SER A 143 15.26 17.77 -9.35
C SER A 143 14.23 16.83 -9.97
N GLN A 144 14.00 15.64 -9.41
CA GLN A 144 13.08 14.65 -9.97
C GLN A 144 11.71 14.70 -9.27
N PRO A 145 10.61 14.67 -10.05
CA PRO A 145 9.28 14.53 -9.50
C PRO A 145 9.10 13.16 -8.84
N LEU A 146 8.09 13.04 -7.97
CA LEU A 146 7.63 11.75 -7.48
C LEU A 146 7.33 10.82 -8.67
N PRO A 147 7.75 9.54 -8.64
CA PRO A 147 7.32 8.59 -9.64
C PRO A 147 5.80 8.53 -9.60
N GLU A 148 5.17 8.69 -10.76
CA GLU A 148 3.73 8.65 -10.87
C GLU A 148 3.21 7.36 -10.23
N LYS A 149 2.13 7.50 -9.46
CA LYS A 149 1.38 6.32 -9.03
C LYS A 149 0.97 5.60 -10.30
N GLN A 150 1.61 4.47 -10.60
CA GLN A 150 1.10 3.57 -11.62
C GLN A 150 -0.31 3.19 -11.17
N SER A 151 -1.30 3.84 -11.78
CA SER A 151 -2.69 3.44 -11.65
C SER A 151 -2.75 1.99 -12.10
N LYS A 152 -3.56 1.19 -11.44
CA LYS A 152 -3.83 -0.14 -12.00
C LYS A 152 -4.38 0.09 -13.41
N PRO A 153 -3.90 -0.66 -14.41
CA PRO A 153 -4.45 -0.64 -15.75
C PRO A 153 -5.98 -0.64 -15.70
N ASN A 154 -6.63 0.23 -16.47
CA ASN A 154 -8.08 0.22 -16.55
C ASN A 154 -8.52 -1.08 -17.23
N ARG A 155 -9.43 -1.80 -16.60
CA ARG A 155 -10.00 -3.06 -17.09
C ARG A 155 -11.44 -2.91 -17.55
N THR A 156 -11.94 -1.69 -17.59
CA THR A 156 -13.25 -1.33 -18.12
C THR A 156 -13.04 -0.30 -19.22
N ASP A 157 -13.61 -0.56 -20.39
CA ASP A 157 -13.48 0.32 -21.55
C ASP A 157 -14.81 0.34 -22.32
N PHE A 158 -15.11 1.45 -23.01
CA PHE A 158 -16.28 1.59 -23.87
C PHE A 158 -16.07 0.93 -25.23
N LYS A 159 -14.85 0.47 -25.53
CA LYS A 159 -14.53 -0.32 -26.73
C LYS A 159 -14.18 -1.76 -26.35
N PRO A 160 -14.50 -2.74 -27.20
CA PRO A 160 -14.04 -4.10 -27.02
C PRO A 160 -12.52 -4.15 -26.90
N PHE A 161 -12.02 -4.95 -25.96
CA PHE A 161 -10.59 -5.12 -25.80
C PHE A 161 -9.99 -5.92 -26.97
N PRO A 162 -8.80 -5.55 -27.47
CA PRO A 162 -8.09 -6.36 -28.45
C PRO A 162 -7.80 -7.76 -27.92
N LYS A 163 -7.86 -8.76 -28.79
CA LYS A 163 -7.46 -10.13 -28.44
C LYS A 163 -6.04 -10.15 -27.88
N TRP A 164 -5.84 -10.93 -26.82
CA TRP A 164 -4.52 -11.13 -26.22
C TRP A 164 -3.51 -11.66 -27.25
N ARG A 165 -2.39 -10.94 -27.40
CA ARG A 165 -1.22 -11.34 -28.21
C ARG A 165 0.01 -11.66 -27.35
N SER A 166 -0.02 -11.22 -26.09
CA SER A 166 1.02 -11.34 -25.08
C SER A 166 0.36 -11.44 -23.70
N ILE A 167 1.11 -11.88 -22.68
CA ILE A 167 0.59 -12.00 -21.31
C ILE A 167 0.25 -10.64 -20.69
N ILE A 168 0.91 -9.59 -21.16
CA ILE A 168 0.63 -8.19 -20.81
C ILE A 168 0.13 -7.49 -22.07
N ASP A 169 -1.01 -6.81 -22.02
CA ASP A 169 -1.52 -6.05 -23.17
C ASP A 169 -0.94 -4.63 -23.24
N GLN A 170 -1.32 -3.90 -24.30
CA GLN A 170 -0.88 -2.52 -24.56
C GLN A 170 -1.29 -1.51 -23.46
N PHE A 171 -2.23 -1.88 -22.59
CA PHE A 171 -2.69 -1.05 -21.47
C PHE A 171 -2.03 -1.44 -20.15
N GLY A 172 -1.15 -2.45 -20.17
CA GLY A 172 -0.47 -2.99 -18.98
C GLY A 172 -1.28 -4.05 -18.22
N ASN A 173 -2.45 -4.48 -18.71
CA ASN A 173 -3.22 -5.54 -18.06
C ASN A 173 -2.51 -6.88 -18.18
N THR A 174 -2.44 -7.63 -17.08
CA THR A 174 -1.92 -9.00 -17.09
C THR A 174 -3.05 -10.03 -17.22
N LEU A 175 -2.92 -10.92 -18.21
CA LEU A 175 -3.84 -12.03 -18.46
C LEU A 175 -3.77 -13.07 -17.34
N VAL A 176 -2.58 -13.53 -16.97
CA VAL A 176 -2.39 -14.54 -15.91
C VAL A 176 -1.92 -13.91 -14.61
N ARG A 177 -2.70 -14.08 -13.56
CA ARG A 177 -2.33 -13.68 -12.20
C ARG A 177 -1.38 -14.72 -11.61
N ALA A 178 -0.24 -14.25 -11.10
CA ALA A 178 0.64 -15.09 -10.29
C ALA A 178 -0.06 -15.51 -8.98
N SER A 179 0.10 -16.77 -8.57
CA SER A 179 -0.23 -17.19 -7.20
C SER A 179 0.66 -16.42 -6.23
N TYR A 180 0.12 -15.90 -5.12
CA TYR A 180 0.95 -15.28 -4.09
C TYR A 180 1.15 -16.28 -2.93
N PRO A 181 2.38 -16.46 -2.42
CA PRO A 181 3.65 -15.89 -2.88
C PRO A 181 4.32 -16.73 -3.99
N CYS A 182 4.55 -16.16 -5.19
CA CYS A 182 5.32 -16.80 -6.27
C CYS A 182 6.37 -15.83 -6.85
N PRO A 183 7.68 -16.16 -6.77
CA PRO A 183 8.75 -15.37 -7.39
C PRO A 183 8.55 -15.21 -8.90
N PRO A 184 8.95 -14.07 -9.51
CA PRO A 184 8.77 -13.82 -10.94
C PRO A 184 9.27 -14.94 -11.87
N LYS A 185 10.42 -15.53 -11.57
CA LYS A 185 11.02 -16.62 -12.35
C LYS A 185 10.21 -17.93 -12.38
N TYR A 186 9.26 -18.10 -11.45
CA TYR A 186 8.40 -19.29 -11.36
C TYR A 186 6.96 -19.00 -11.76
N ARG A 187 6.68 -17.81 -12.31
CA ARG A 187 5.33 -17.46 -12.76
C ARG A 187 4.99 -18.26 -14.02
N PHE A 188 3.85 -18.93 -13.98
CA PHE A 188 3.30 -19.59 -15.16
C PHE A 188 3.11 -18.57 -16.29
N THR A 189 3.64 -18.92 -17.46
CA THR A 189 3.70 -18.07 -18.66
C THR A 189 3.10 -18.92 -19.79
N PRO A 190 1.78 -18.80 -20.05
CA PRO A 190 1.14 -19.64 -21.06
C PRO A 190 1.63 -19.26 -22.45
N GLU A 191 1.76 -20.26 -23.32
CA GLU A 191 1.90 -20.02 -24.75
C GLU A 191 0.54 -19.63 -25.32
N LEU A 192 0.50 -18.50 -26.05
CA LEU A 192 -0.74 -17.97 -26.63
C LEU A 192 -0.92 -18.36 -28.11
N THR A 193 0.02 -19.11 -28.68
CA THR A 193 -0.03 -19.62 -30.05
C THR A 193 -1.11 -20.71 -30.19
N GLY A 194 -1.60 -20.96 -31.41
CA GLY A 194 -2.52 -22.08 -31.68
C GLY A 194 -3.97 -21.92 -31.22
N ASN A 195 -4.38 -20.75 -30.72
CA ASN A 195 -5.77 -20.43 -30.34
C ASN A 195 -6.40 -21.44 -29.35
N PRO A 196 -5.82 -21.61 -28.15
CA PRO A 196 -6.26 -22.63 -27.20
C PRO A 196 -7.67 -22.36 -26.66
N THR A 197 -8.41 -23.41 -26.32
CA THR A 197 -9.82 -23.33 -25.90
C THR A 197 -10.06 -22.39 -24.71
N TRP A 198 -9.16 -22.38 -23.73
CA TRP A 198 -9.27 -21.48 -22.58
C TRP A 198 -9.13 -20.00 -22.98
N LEU A 199 -8.28 -19.70 -23.98
CA LEU A 199 -8.09 -18.35 -24.48
C LEU A 199 -9.29 -17.89 -25.31
N LYS A 200 -9.91 -18.80 -26.07
CA LYS A 200 -11.20 -18.55 -26.73
C LYS A 200 -12.28 -18.19 -25.71
N ALA A 201 -12.37 -18.92 -24.60
CA ALA A 201 -13.32 -18.62 -23.54
C ALA A 201 -13.06 -17.24 -22.91
N VAL A 202 -11.79 -16.88 -22.70
CA VAL A 202 -11.38 -15.53 -22.26
C VAL A 202 -11.87 -14.47 -23.26
N HIS A 203 -11.59 -14.63 -24.56
CA HIS A 203 -12.02 -13.65 -25.56
C HIS A 203 -13.55 -13.53 -25.65
N ASN A 204 -14.27 -14.65 -25.54
CA ASN A 204 -15.74 -14.64 -25.54
C ASN A 204 -16.31 -13.89 -24.33
N LEU A 205 -15.69 -14.02 -23.15
CA LEU A 205 -16.11 -13.26 -21.96
C LEU A 205 -15.78 -11.76 -22.10
N GLU A 206 -14.65 -11.42 -22.69
CA GLU A 206 -14.23 -10.02 -22.91
C GLU A 206 -15.04 -9.33 -24.02
N SER A 207 -15.65 -10.09 -24.94
CA SER A 207 -16.51 -9.56 -26.01
C SER A 207 -17.93 -9.25 -25.55
N VAL A 208 -18.33 -9.65 -24.34
CA VAL A 208 -19.67 -9.37 -23.83
C VAL A 208 -19.80 -7.88 -23.52
N ALA A 209 -20.73 -7.23 -24.22
CA ALA A 209 -21.10 -5.84 -23.99
C ALA A 209 -22.08 -5.73 -22.82
N PHE A 210 -21.79 -4.82 -21.90
CA PHE A 210 -22.63 -4.49 -20.76
C PHE A 210 -23.10 -3.05 -20.82
N ARG A 211 -24.20 -2.73 -20.15
CA ARG A 211 -24.67 -1.36 -19.91
C ARG A 211 -25.19 -1.22 -18.49
N ILE A 212 -25.40 0.01 -18.06
CA ILE A 212 -25.97 0.32 -16.75
C ILE A 212 -27.51 0.33 -16.83
N ASN A 213 -28.15 -0.44 -15.95
CA ASN A 213 -29.57 -0.35 -15.70
C ASN A 213 -29.88 0.97 -14.98
N LYS A 214 -30.47 1.92 -15.71
CA LYS A 214 -30.72 3.28 -15.21
C LYS A 214 -31.79 3.32 -14.12
N GLU A 215 -32.79 2.45 -14.18
CA GLU A 215 -33.86 2.37 -13.17
C GLU A 215 -33.27 1.89 -11.82
N VAL A 216 -32.50 0.81 -11.83
CA VAL A 216 -31.81 0.32 -10.62
C VAL A 216 -30.82 1.35 -10.09
N LEU A 217 -30.09 2.05 -10.98
CA LEU A 217 -29.17 3.10 -10.59
C LEU A 217 -29.89 4.28 -9.91
N GLU A 218 -31.03 4.71 -10.43
CA GLU A 218 -31.85 5.78 -9.84
C GLU A 218 -32.29 5.40 -8.42
N TRP A 219 -32.82 4.19 -8.24
CA TRP A 219 -33.20 3.68 -6.93
C TRP A 219 -32.01 3.57 -5.97
N ALA A 220 -30.87 3.04 -6.42
CA ALA A 220 -29.67 2.93 -5.61
C ALA A 220 -29.03 4.28 -5.28
N SER A 221 -29.34 5.32 -6.05
CA SER A 221 -28.87 6.70 -5.81
C SER A 221 -29.74 7.43 -4.78
N ASP A 222 -31.00 7.03 -4.55
CA ASP A 222 -31.85 7.60 -3.51
C ASP A 222 -31.23 7.36 -2.12
N PRO A 223 -30.88 8.41 -1.34
CA PRO A 223 -30.33 8.27 0.01
C PRO A 223 -31.16 7.38 0.94
N LYS A 224 -32.49 7.33 0.78
CA LYS A 224 -33.37 6.49 1.63
C LYS A 224 -33.17 5.00 1.34
N VAL A 225 -32.96 4.62 0.08
CA VAL A 225 -32.74 3.23 -0.34
C VAL A 225 -31.28 2.85 -0.12
N ASN A 226 -30.37 3.68 -0.61
CA ASN A 226 -28.93 3.55 -0.49
C ASN A 226 -28.46 3.29 0.95
N ASN A 227 -28.96 4.06 1.92
CA ASN A 227 -28.60 3.90 3.33
C ASN A 227 -29.18 2.64 3.98
N LYS A 228 -30.25 2.06 3.42
CA LYS A 228 -30.79 0.77 3.84
C LYS A 228 -29.99 -0.39 3.24
N LEU A 229 -29.64 -0.31 1.95
CA LEU A 229 -28.85 -1.31 1.23
C LEU A 229 -27.47 -1.51 1.87
N VAL A 230 -26.76 -0.40 2.12
CA VAL A 230 -25.43 -0.43 2.74
C VAL A 230 -25.34 0.68 3.79
N PRO A 231 -25.62 0.38 5.07
CA PRO A 231 -25.63 1.38 6.13
C PRO A 231 -24.30 2.17 6.22
N PRO A 232 -24.34 3.51 6.26
CA PRO A 232 -23.14 4.34 6.34
C PRO A 232 -22.54 4.35 7.75
N LYS A 233 -23.37 4.06 8.76
CA LYS A 233 -22.99 4.05 10.17
C LYS A 233 -22.87 2.62 10.68
N ILE A 234 -21.96 2.41 11.63
CA ILE A 234 -21.88 1.15 12.36
C ILE A 234 -23.18 0.88 13.12
N ASP A 235 -23.51 -0.40 13.27
CA ASP A 235 -24.70 -0.83 13.98
C ASP A 235 -24.62 -0.49 15.48
N ALA A 236 -25.78 -0.39 16.11
CA ALA A 236 -25.91 0.01 17.51
C ALA A 236 -25.16 -0.96 18.46
N LYS A 237 -25.11 -2.26 18.13
CA LYS A 237 -24.43 -3.28 18.93
C LYS A 237 -22.91 -3.09 18.88
N THR A 238 -22.34 -2.89 17.68
CA THR A 238 -20.91 -2.59 17.52
C THR A 238 -20.53 -1.29 18.21
N LYS A 239 -21.36 -0.24 18.08
CA LYS A 239 -21.14 1.04 18.77
C LYS A 239 -21.14 0.85 20.29
N LYS A 240 -22.16 0.19 20.85
CA LYS A 240 -22.27 -0.10 22.29
C LYS A 240 -21.07 -0.92 22.79
N GLY A 241 -20.62 -1.93 22.04
CA GLY A 241 -19.43 -2.71 22.39
C GLY A 241 -18.16 -1.87 22.49
N PHE A 242 -17.95 -0.88 21.62
CA PHE A 242 -16.83 0.05 21.76
C PHE A 242 -16.96 0.96 22.97
N GLU A 243 -18.18 1.44 23.28
CA GLU A 243 -18.45 2.26 24.47
C GLU A 243 -18.12 1.51 25.76
N GLU A 244 -18.55 0.25 25.88
CA GLU A 244 -18.26 -0.62 27.02
C GLU A 244 -16.75 -0.89 27.19
N LEU A 245 -15.99 -0.90 26.09
CA LEU A 245 -14.54 -1.10 26.13
C LEU A 245 -13.72 0.18 26.40
N LYS A 246 -14.32 1.39 26.35
CA LYS A 246 -13.62 2.64 26.68
C LYS A 246 -12.93 2.62 28.06
N PRO A 247 -13.59 2.23 29.17
CA PRO A 247 -12.94 2.17 30.48
C PRO A 247 -11.77 1.17 30.51
N HIS A 248 -11.92 0.00 29.88
CA HIS A 248 -10.85 -1.00 29.79
C HIS A 248 -9.65 -0.49 28.99
N LYS A 249 -9.90 0.21 27.87
CA LYS A 249 -8.86 0.85 27.06
C LYS A 249 -8.10 1.91 27.86
N ALA A 250 -8.80 2.71 28.67
CA ALA A 250 -8.19 3.71 29.54
C ALA A 250 -7.29 3.06 30.60
N LYS A 251 -7.76 1.99 31.26
CA LYS A 251 -6.97 1.18 32.21
C LYS A 251 -5.70 0.62 31.55
N ILE A 252 -5.82 0.01 30.38
CA ILE A 252 -4.65 -0.53 29.64
C ILE A 252 -3.67 0.58 29.24
N LYS A 253 -4.17 1.76 28.84
CA LYS A 253 -3.30 2.90 28.52
C LYS A 253 -2.55 3.41 29.76
N LYS A 254 -3.20 3.46 30.92
CA LYS A 254 -2.58 3.81 32.20
C LYS A 254 -1.51 2.79 32.58
N LEU A 255 -1.86 1.50 32.57
CA LEU A 255 -0.94 0.39 32.85
C LEU A 255 0.29 0.41 31.95
N LYS A 256 0.10 0.63 30.63
CA LYS A 256 1.22 0.75 29.69
C LYS A 256 2.15 1.91 30.03
N ARG A 257 1.63 3.03 30.54
CA ARG A 257 2.44 4.19 30.95
C ARG A 257 3.20 3.91 32.24
N GLU A 258 2.56 3.32 33.23
CA GLU A 258 3.16 2.97 34.52
C GLU A 258 4.30 1.95 34.35
N LYS A 259 4.09 0.95 33.48
CA LYS A 259 5.06 -0.11 33.22
C LYS A 259 6.08 0.27 32.13
N TYR A 260 5.98 1.46 31.55
CA TYR A 260 6.88 1.90 30.48
C TYR A 260 8.27 2.19 31.03
N ASP A 261 9.26 1.45 30.54
CA ASP A 261 10.65 1.72 30.84
C ASP A 261 11.27 2.68 29.82
N LYS A 262 11.51 3.92 30.25
CA LYS A 262 12.18 4.95 29.45
C LYS A 262 13.62 4.56 29.06
N THR A 263 14.30 3.74 29.85
CA THR A 263 15.70 3.36 29.65
C THR A 263 15.85 2.29 28.58
N ASN A 264 14.92 1.33 28.52
CA ASN A 264 15.01 0.17 27.64
C ASN A 264 14.14 0.24 26.37
N LYS A 265 13.23 1.23 26.22
CA LYS A 265 12.30 1.38 25.06
C LYS A 265 11.55 0.10 24.64
N LYS A 266 11.56 -0.94 25.48
CA LYS A 266 10.89 -2.22 25.22
C LYS A 266 9.41 -2.08 25.46
N ASN A 267 8.63 -2.91 24.78
CA ASN A 267 7.19 -3.02 25.02
C ASN A 267 6.96 -3.36 26.51
N PRO A 268 6.17 -2.56 27.27
CA PRO A 268 6.01 -2.74 28.73
C PRO A 268 5.34 -4.05 29.13
N ARG A 269 4.82 -4.84 28.18
CA ARG A 269 4.13 -6.10 28.43
C ARG A 269 4.93 -7.10 29.26
N HIS A 270 6.24 -7.16 29.12
CA HIS A 270 7.10 -8.07 29.90
C HIS A 270 7.12 -7.76 31.42
N ARG A 271 6.55 -6.62 31.85
CA ARG A 271 6.45 -6.20 33.27
C ARG A 271 5.03 -6.31 33.82
N PHE A 272 4.12 -6.90 33.06
CA PHE A 272 2.76 -7.12 33.50
C PHE A 272 2.76 -8.29 34.49
N THR A 273 2.02 -8.14 35.58
CA THR A 273 1.64 -9.27 36.42
C THR A 273 0.69 -10.17 35.64
N LYS A 274 0.51 -11.42 36.10
CA LYS A 274 -0.43 -12.37 35.47
C LYS A 274 -1.85 -11.80 35.32
N LYS A 275 -2.36 -11.13 36.37
CA LYS A 275 -3.69 -10.47 36.35
C LYS A 275 -3.76 -9.30 35.35
N GLU A 276 -2.69 -8.52 35.25
CA GLU A 276 -2.59 -7.41 34.29
C GLU A 276 -2.54 -7.92 32.83
N GLU A 277 -1.86 -9.03 32.59
CA GLU A 277 -1.82 -9.70 31.30
C GLU A 277 -3.19 -10.31 30.92
N GLU A 278 -3.86 -11.01 31.84
CA GLU A 278 -5.22 -11.52 31.65
C GLU A 278 -6.21 -10.39 31.29
N SER A 279 -6.17 -9.26 32.02
CA SER A 279 -7.00 -8.10 31.70
C SER A 279 -6.66 -7.48 30.34
N TRP A 280 -5.38 -7.48 29.95
CA TRP A 280 -4.95 -6.99 28.64
C TRP A 280 -5.45 -7.90 27.51
N LEU A 281 -5.31 -9.21 27.66
CA LEU A 281 -5.78 -10.22 26.71
C LEU A 281 -7.30 -10.15 26.55
N SER A 282 -8.04 -10.11 27.65
CA SER A 282 -9.52 -10.03 27.64
C SER A 282 -10.04 -8.80 26.90
N TYR A 283 -9.34 -7.66 27.00
CA TYR A 283 -9.68 -6.48 26.20
C TYR A 283 -9.52 -6.73 24.69
N TRP A 284 -8.39 -7.32 24.27
CA TRP A 284 -8.12 -7.56 22.85
C TRP A 284 -9.05 -8.62 22.27
N GLU A 285 -9.36 -9.65 23.03
CA GLU A 285 -10.35 -10.67 22.67
C GLU A 285 -11.72 -10.05 22.33
N LYS A 286 -12.17 -9.06 23.10
CA LYS A 286 -13.42 -8.33 22.82
C LYS A 286 -13.26 -7.27 21.73
N TYR A 287 -12.13 -6.57 21.70
CA TYR A 287 -11.89 -5.45 20.78
C TYR A 287 -11.66 -5.91 19.33
N LEU A 288 -10.95 -7.01 19.10
CA LEU A 288 -10.59 -7.47 17.76
C LEU A 288 -11.81 -7.83 16.89
N PRO A 289 -12.81 -8.59 17.38
CA PRO A 289 -14.05 -8.85 16.64
C PRO A 289 -14.86 -7.58 16.34
N LEU A 290 -14.94 -6.65 17.29
CA LEU A 290 -15.60 -5.35 17.08
C LEU A 290 -14.88 -4.52 16.01
N LYS A 291 -13.55 -4.48 16.05
CA LYS A 291 -12.74 -3.80 15.03
C LYS A 291 -12.88 -4.46 13.66
N ALA A 292 -12.93 -5.78 13.60
CA ALA A 292 -13.17 -6.51 12.35
C ALA A 292 -14.55 -6.17 11.78
N THR A 293 -15.58 -6.12 12.62
CA THR A 293 -16.95 -5.74 12.24
C THR A 293 -17.01 -4.30 11.75
N TYR A 294 -16.42 -3.36 12.50
CA TYR A 294 -16.26 -1.97 12.09
C TYR A 294 -15.61 -1.86 10.71
N ASN A 295 -14.44 -2.48 10.53
CA ASN A 295 -13.71 -2.43 9.27
C ASN A 295 -14.52 -3.04 8.11
N ARG A 296 -15.27 -4.11 8.36
CA ARG A 296 -16.14 -4.74 7.36
C ARG A 296 -17.24 -3.78 6.90
N ILE A 297 -17.93 -3.12 7.84
CA ILE A 297 -18.99 -2.16 7.53
C ILE A 297 -18.42 -0.97 6.75
N THR A 298 -17.34 -0.36 7.24
CA THR A 298 -16.74 0.81 6.58
C THR A 298 -16.17 0.48 5.21
N THR A 299 -15.54 -0.69 5.05
CA THR A 299 -15.01 -1.14 3.76
C THR A 299 -16.14 -1.44 2.78
N ARG A 300 -17.21 -2.10 3.23
CA ARG A 300 -18.40 -2.37 2.40
C ARG A 300 -19.04 -1.07 1.94
N ARG A 301 -19.20 -0.08 2.82
CA ARG A 301 -19.72 1.24 2.44
C ARG A 301 -18.83 1.93 1.42
N ALA A 302 -17.54 2.02 1.70
CA ALA A 302 -16.60 2.67 0.78
C ALA A 302 -16.53 1.96 -0.60
N GLN A 303 -16.71 0.63 -0.62
CA GLN A 303 -16.78 -0.12 -1.87
C GLN A 303 -18.06 0.20 -2.65
N PHE A 304 -19.20 0.17 -1.97
CA PHE A 304 -20.49 0.52 -2.56
C PHE A 304 -20.50 1.94 -3.16
N GLU A 305 -19.93 2.93 -2.47
CA GLU A 305 -19.83 4.31 -3.01
C GLU A 305 -18.98 4.39 -4.28
N ARG A 306 -17.85 3.66 -4.33
CA ARG A 306 -17.02 3.59 -5.53
C ARG A 306 -17.76 2.92 -6.68
N ASP A 307 -18.49 1.85 -6.37
CA ASP A 307 -19.28 1.13 -7.37
C ASP A 307 -20.42 2.01 -7.89
N LEU A 308 -21.10 2.76 -7.01
CA LEU A 308 -22.15 3.71 -7.38
C LEU A 308 -21.60 4.83 -8.28
N GLN A 309 -20.47 5.43 -7.90
CA GLN A 309 -19.80 6.44 -8.71
C GLN A 309 -19.38 5.89 -10.09
N THR A 310 -18.88 4.66 -10.14
CA THR A 310 -18.52 4.00 -11.41
C THR A 310 -19.75 3.77 -12.27
N ALA A 311 -20.86 3.32 -11.67
CA ALA A 311 -22.12 3.13 -12.38
C ALA A 311 -22.67 4.45 -12.94
N GLN A 312 -22.61 5.55 -12.16
CA GLN A 312 -23.00 6.88 -12.61
C GLN A 312 -22.17 7.33 -13.82
N TYR A 313 -20.84 7.23 -13.72
CA TYR A 313 -19.94 7.58 -14.82
C TYR A 313 -20.24 6.79 -16.11
N LEU A 314 -20.45 5.47 -15.99
CA LEU A 314 -20.77 4.63 -17.16
C LEU A 314 -22.17 4.93 -17.72
N ALA A 315 -23.14 5.27 -16.86
CA ALA A 315 -24.49 5.63 -17.27
C ALA A 315 -24.57 6.99 -17.97
N GLU A 316 -23.76 7.96 -17.53
CA GLU A 316 -23.61 9.29 -18.14
C GLU A 316 -23.02 9.21 -19.55
N ASP A 317 -22.01 8.37 -19.78
CA ASP A 317 -21.47 8.12 -21.13
C ASP A 317 -22.49 7.41 -22.02
N GLY A 318 -23.22 6.43 -21.46
CA GLY A 318 -24.36 5.77 -22.10
C GLY A 318 -23.99 4.73 -23.17
N ARG A 319 -22.72 4.65 -23.59
CA ARG A 319 -22.26 3.56 -24.47
C ARG A 319 -22.14 2.24 -23.71
N PRO A 320 -22.22 1.09 -24.40
CA PRO A 320 -21.84 -0.17 -23.82
C PRO A 320 -20.39 -0.17 -23.35
N PHE A 321 -20.10 -0.92 -22.30
CA PHE A 321 -18.75 -1.13 -21.78
C PHE A 321 -18.40 -2.61 -21.74
N TYR A 322 -17.10 -2.88 -21.75
CA TYR A 322 -16.51 -4.21 -21.79
C TYR A 322 -15.55 -4.36 -20.63
N HIS A 323 -15.33 -5.60 -20.21
CA HIS A 323 -14.42 -5.93 -19.12
C HIS A 323 -13.25 -6.78 -19.59
N ARG A 324 -12.04 -6.33 -19.30
CA ARG A 324 -10.81 -7.12 -19.46
C ARG A 324 -10.71 -8.14 -18.33
N VAL A 325 -10.63 -9.42 -18.68
CA VAL A 325 -10.55 -10.47 -17.66
C VAL A 325 -9.10 -10.79 -17.31
N SER A 326 -8.94 -11.58 -16.27
CA SER A 326 -7.67 -12.23 -15.93
C SER A 326 -7.93 -13.60 -15.36
N VAL A 327 -6.98 -14.51 -15.49
CA VAL A 327 -7.10 -15.89 -15.07
C VAL A 327 -6.06 -16.17 -13.99
N ASP A 328 -6.38 -16.96 -12.97
CA ASP A 328 -5.35 -17.47 -12.06
C ASP A 328 -4.74 -18.79 -12.55
N TYR A 329 -3.73 -19.28 -11.84
CA TYR A 329 -3.05 -20.55 -12.15
C TYR A 329 -3.98 -21.79 -12.14
N ARG A 330 -5.20 -21.68 -11.58
CA ARG A 330 -6.20 -22.77 -11.51
C ARG A 330 -7.21 -22.68 -12.66
N GLY A 331 -7.10 -21.67 -13.52
CA GLY A 331 -8.07 -21.42 -14.59
C GLY A 331 -9.28 -20.59 -14.17
N ARG A 332 -9.36 -20.07 -12.93
CA ARG A 332 -10.49 -19.22 -12.53
C ARG A 332 -10.38 -17.86 -13.19
N VAL A 333 -11.48 -17.40 -13.78
CA VAL A 333 -11.58 -16.11 -14.46
C VAL A 333 -12.07 -15.02 -13.49
N TYR A 334 -11.40 -13.88 -13.51
CA TYR A 334 -11.66 -12.72 -12.66
C TYR A 334 -11.84 -11.47 -13.50
N LEU A 335 -12.95 -10.79 -13.25
CA LEU A 335 -13.30 -9.49 -13.79
C LEU A 335 -12.72 -8.32 -12.96
N PRO A 336 -12.84 -7.07 -13.44
CA PRO A 336 -12.58 -5.89 -12.63
C PRO A 336 -13.44 -5.85 -11.35
N THR A 337 -13.05 -4.98 -10.41
CA THR A 337 -13.77 -4.79 -9.14
C THR A 337 -15.24 -4.45 -9.36
N PHE A 338 -15.54 -3.48 -10.23
CA PHE A 338 -16.90 -3.19 -10.67
C PHE A 338 -17.26 -4.13 -11.82
N SER A 339 -18.01 -5.19 -11.53
CA SER A 339 -18.47 -6.17 -12.51
C SER A 339 -19.59 -7.04 -11.95
N TYR A 340 -20.21 -7.89 -12.77
CA TYR A 340 -21.21 -8.85 -12.31
C TYR A 340 -20.64 -9.91 -11.34
N GLN A 341 -19.32 -10.08 -11.25
CA GLN A 341 -18.69 -10.90 -10.20
C GLN A 341 -18.62 -10.18 -8.84
N GLY A 342 -18.95 -8.89 -8.81
CA GLY A 342 -18.92 -8.03 -7.63
C GLY A 342 -20.10 -8.24 -6.69
N SER A 343 -20.50 -7.15 -6.04
CA SER A 343 -21.58 -7.13 -5.05
C SER A 343 -22.96 -7.37 -5.70
N ASP A 344 -23.98 -7.58 -4.86
CA ASP A 344 -25.36 -7.68 -5.31
C ASP A 344 -25.81 -6.42 -6.09
N PHE A 345 -25.43 -5.24 -5.60
CA PHE A 345 -25.62 -3.98 -6.33
C PHE A 345 -24.97 -4.01 -7.71
N CYS A 346 -23.72 -4.47 -7.83
CA CYS A 346 -23.05 -4.58 -9.13
C CYS A 346 -23.79 -5.53 -10.09
N ARG A 347 -24.37 -6.62 -9.58
CA ARG A 347 -25.15 -7.58 -10.39
C ARG A 347 -26.50 -7.03 -10.83
N ALA A 348 -27.13 -6.21 -9.99
CA ALA A 348 -28.41 -5.60 -10.31
C ALA A 348 -28.29 -4.41 -11.25
N VAL A 349 -27.22 -3.61 -11.10
CA VAL A 349 -27.03 -2.37 -11.86
C VAL A 349 -26.37 -2.60 -13.23
N ILE A 350 -25.72 -3.74 -13.44
CA ILE A 350 -25.08 -4.11 -14.70
C ILE A 350 -25.99 -5.10 -15.43
N GLU A 351 -26.37 -4.78 -16.66
CA GLU A 351 -27.13 -5.66 -17.54
C GLU A 351 -26.42 -5.85 -18.89
N PHE A 352 -26.81 -6.89 -19.63
CA PHE A 352 -26.31 -7.06 -21.00
C PHE A 352 -26.75 -5.89 -21.87
N ALA A 353 -25.84 -5.38 -22.71
CA ALA A 353 -26.17 -4.32 -23.64
C ALA A 353 -27.08 -4.80 -24.78
N ASP A 354 -26.91 -6.06 -25.17
CA ASP A 354 -27.72 -6.72 -26.20
C ASP A 354 -28.98 -7.34 -25.58
N SER A 355 -30.11 -7.15 -26.24
CA SER A 355 -31.40 -7.74 -25.86
C SER A 355 -31.66 -9.06 -26.58
N GLY A 356 -32.35 -9.99 -25.93
CA GLY A 356 -32.88 -11.22 -26.54
C GLY A 356 -34.41 -11.17 -26.69
N LEU A 357 -34.95 -11.97 -27.62
CA LEU A 357 -36.40 -12.11 -27.78
C LEU A 357 -37.02 -12.87 -26.60
N MET A 358 -38.09 -12.31 -26.02
CA MET A 358 -38.81 -12.91 -24.90
C MET A 358 -39.82 -13.97 -25.40
N THR A 359 -39.32 -15.18 -25.67
CA THR A 359 -40.18 -16.33 -26.01
C THR A 359 -40.94 -16.85 -24.78
N LYS A 360 -41.94 -17.72 -24.98
CA LYS A 360 -42.67 -18.35 -23.85
C LYS A 360 -41.73 -19.05 -22.87
N ASP A 361 -40.72 -19.76 -23.37
CA ASP A 361 -39.71 -20.41 -22.54
C ASP A 361 -38.86 -19.38 -21.79
N ALA A 362 -38.46 -18.29 -22.44
CA ALA A 362 -37.69 -17.22 -21.81
C ALA A 362 -38.48 -16.58 -20.65
N ILE A 363 -39.78 -16.33 -20.81
CA ILE A 363 -40.65 -15.84 -19.73
C ILE A 363 -40.61 -16.81 -18.55
N GLY A 364 -40.74 -18.11 -18.80
CA GLY A 364 -40.65 -19.14 -17.77
C GLY A 364 -39.29 -19.13 -17.05
N GLN A 365 -38.19 -18.91 -17.77
CA GLN A 365 -36.85 -18.83 -17.15
C GLN A 365 -36.65 -17.54 -16.34
N VAL A 366 -37.17 -16.41 -16.80
CA VAL A 366 -37.13 -15.14 -16.04
C VAL A 366 -37.95 -15.26 -14.76
N ALA A 367 -39.13 -15.87 -14.81
CA ALA A 367 -39.95 -16.13 -13.62
C ALA A 367 -39.21 -17.04 -12.61
N ARG A 368 -38.59 -18.13 -13.09
CA ARG A 368 -37.75 -19.00 -12.23
C ARG A 368 -36.56 -18.25 -11.63
N HIS A 369 -35.92 -17.38 -12.41
CA HIS A 369 -34.81 -16.56 -11.93
C HIS A 369 -35.26 -15.62 -10.80
N ALA A 370 -36.43 -14.99 -10.92
CA ALA A 370 -37.00 -14.15 -9.87
C ALA A 370 -37.24 -14.93 -8.57
N VAL A 371 -37.85 -16.12 -8.65
CA VAL A 371 -38.05 -17.01 -7.48
C VAL A 371 -36.71 -17.41 -6.85
N ASN A 372 -35.71 -17.75 -7.67
CA ASN A 372 -34.37 -18.12 -7.18
C ASN A 372 -33.63 -16.97 -6.46
N ILE A 373 -33.99 -15.72 -6.74
CA ILE A 373 -33.44 -14.57 -6.01
C ILE A 373 -34.14 -14.42 -4.66
N GLU A 374 -35.46 -14.60 -4.61
CA GLU A 374 -36.26 -14.51 -3.39
C GLU A 374 -35.92 -15.62 -2.37
N ASP A 375 -35.76 -16.87 -2.83
CA ASP A 375 -35.51 -18.01 -1.94
C ASP A 375 -34.10 -18.03 -1.30
N LYS A 376 -33.15 -17.22 -1.79
CA LYS A 376 -31.81 -17.11 -1.20
C LYS A 376 -31.78 -16.45 0.18
N GLU A 377 -32.88 -15.86 0.65
CA GLU A 377 -32.99 -15.41 2.05
C GLU A 377 -33.39 -16.55 3.03
N LYS A 378 -33.65 -17.77 2.55
CA LYS A 378 -34.11 -18.91 3.37
C LYS A 378 -33.13 -20.09 3.51
N LEU A 379 -31.96 -20.04 2.84
CA LEU A 379 -30.84 -20.98 2.99
C LEU A 379 -29.66 -20.28 3.64
#